data_AF-A0A3Q9W8S4-F1
#
_entry.id   AF-A0A3Q9W8S4-F1
#
_cell.length_a   1.000
_cell.length_b   1.000
_cell.length_c   1.000
_cell.angle_alpha   90.00
_cell.angle_beta   90.00
_cell.angle_gamma   90.00
#
_symmetry.space_group_name_H-M   'P 1'
#
loop_
_entity.id
_entity.type
_entity.pdbx_description
1 polymer ?
#
loop_
_entity_poly.entity_id
_entity_poly.type
_entity_poly.pdbx_seq_one_letter_code
_entity_poly.pdbx_strand_id
1 'polypeptide(L)'
;MSALLPLLNNTQFIQWFKSKGGGYDPVNHPLLTKDEMIRRWTMTDAEYMAEPHLYWPSEGECKGKPRMMPPEEVAKKLKARQVGLEKLWRYAISFWLGRPPYSVHVTRYASEIEPWTATEQEIAKAFHAGTEFLINRTKED
;
A
#
# COMPACT_ATOMS: atom_id res chain seq x y z
N MET A 1 5.52 5.48 -13.19
CA MET A 1 5.27 4.22 -12.45
C MET A 1 4.94 4.59 -11.01
N SER A 2 3.99 3.89 -10.38
CA SER A 2 3.66 4.10 -8.97
C SER A 2 4.85 3.72 -8.09
N ALA A 3 5.19 4.57 -7.13
CA ALA A 3 6.28 4.33 -6.19
C ALA A 3 6.05 3.17 -5.20
N LEU A 4 4.81 2.65 -5.13
CA LEU A 4 4.50 1.46 -4.35
C LEU A 4 5.08 0.18 -4.97
N LEU A 5 5.23 0.12 -6.31
CA LEU A 5 5.73 -1.06 -7.01
C LEU A 5 7.15 -1.48 -6.55
N PRO A 6 8.17 -0.60 -6.52
CA PRO A 6 9.50 -0.98 -6.02
C PRO A 6 9.50 -1.32 -4.52
N LEU A 7 8.64 -0.66 -3.72
CA LEU A 7 8.52 -0.95 -2.30
C LEU A 7 7.92 -2.33 -2.01
N LEU A 8 6.86 -2.70 -2.72
CA LEU A 8 6.22 -4.02 -2.54
C LEU A 8 7.15 -5.16 -3.01
N ASN A 9 8.14 -4.86 -3.86
CA ASN A 9 9.20 -5.78 -4.21
C ASN A 9 10.38 -5.79 -3.22
N ASN A 10 10.48 -4.82 -2.31
CA ASN A 10 11.56 -4.70 -1.35
C ASN A 10 11.29 -5.53 -0.08
N THR A 11 12.01 -6.65 0.07
CA THR A 11 11.90 -7.54 1.23
C THR A 11 12.12 -6.85 2.57
N GLN A 12 13.04 -5.88 2.65
CA GLN A 12 13.31 -5.15 3.89
C GLN A 12 12.11 -4.31 4.31
N PHE A 13 11.48 -3.62 3.35
CA PHE A 13 10.26 -2.86 3.61
C PHE A 13 9.12 -3.78 4.09
N ILE A 14 8.91 -4.92 3.43
CA ILE A 14 7.85 -5.87 3.81
C ILE A 14 8.04 -6.40 5.24
N GLN A 15 9.27 -6.81 5.58
CA GLN A 15 9.60 -7.26 6.93
C GLN A 15 9.42 -6.15 7.97
N TRP A 16 9.90 -4.95 7.65
CA TRP A 16 9.75 -3.79 8.51
C TRP A 16 8.28 -3.42 8.73
N PHE A 17 7.46 -3.39 7.69
CA PHE A 17 6.02 -3.13 7.73
C PHE A 17 5.31 -4.07 8.70
N LYS A 18 5.59 -5.37 8.58
CA LYS A 18 5.04 -6.40 9.47
C LYS A 18 5.47 -6.17 10.92
N SER A 19 6.75 -5.90 11.15
CA SER A 19 7.30 -5.69 12.50
C SER A 19 6.77 -4.44 13.21
N LYS A 20 6.35 -3.41 12.46
CA LYS A 20 5.91 -2.11 12.99
C LYS A 20 4.39 -1.97 13.12
N GLY A 21 3.62 -3.04 13.00
CA GLY A 21 2.16 -3.01 13.16
C GLY A 21 1.38 -2.75 11.86
N GLY A 22 1.98 -3.06 10.71
CA GLY A 22 1.31 -3.07 9.42
C GLY A 22 0.03 -3.93 9.40
N GLY A 23 -0.01 -4.98 10.23
CA GLY A 23 -1.22 -5.75 10.53
C GLY A 23 -1.60 -6.79 9.48
N TYR A 24 -0.85 -6.89 8.39
CA TYR A 24 -0.97 -7.93 7.36
C TYR A 24 0.34 -8.03 6.57
N ASP A 25 0.44 -9.04 5.71
CA ASP A 25 1.51 -9.15 4.72
C ASP A 25 0.96 -8.72 3.35
N PRO A 26 1.40 -7.58 2.79
CA PRO A 26 0.75 -7.02 1.60
C PRO A 26 1.01 -7.83 0.33
N VAL A 27 1.97 -8.75 0.33
CA VAL A 27 2.35 -9.53 -0.86
C VAL A 27 2.19 -11.03 -0.68
N ASN A 28 1.66 -11.46 0.47
CA ASN A 28 1.37 -12.86 0.76
C ASN A 28 -0.15 -13.07 0.82
N HIS A 29 -0.67 -13.86 -0.11
CA HIS A 29 -2.07 -14.23 -0.15
C HIS A 29 -2.20 -15.72 -0.48
N PRO A 30 -3.15 -16.45 0.13
CA PRO A 30 -3.19 -17.90 -0.04
C PRO A 30 -3.56 -18.39 -1.45
N LEU A 31 -4.22 -17.56 -2.27
CA LEU A 31 -4.66 -17.92 -3.63
C LEU A 31 -4.00 -17.10 -4.74
N LEU A 32 -3.21 -16.09 -4.39
CA LEU A 32 -2.63 -15.19 -5.37
C LEU A 32 -1.12 -15.24 -5.23
N THR A 33 -0.44 -15.28 -6.37
CA THR A 33 1.01 -15.12 -6.42
C THR A 33 1.40 -13.73 -5.92
N LYS A 34 2.68 -13.57 -5.56
CA LYS A 34 3.25 -12.28 -5.16
C LYS A 34 2.98 -11.22 -6.23
N ASP A 35 3.21 -11.55 -7.50
CA ASP A 35 3.06 -10.62 -8.62
C ASP A 35 1.60 -10.20 -8.83
N GLU A 36 0.65 -11.13 -8.69
CA GLU A 36 -0.78 -10.81 -8.73
C GLU A 36 -1.20 -9.90 -7.58
N MET A 37 -0.67 -10.12 -6.38
CA MET A 37 -0.91 -9.25 -5.23
C MET A 37 -0.37 -7.84 -5.48
N ILE A 38 0.87 -7.73 -5.95
CA ILE A 38 1.48 -6.44 -6.29
C ILE A 38 0.66 -5.73 -7.36
N ARG A 39 0.28 -6.43 -8.43
CA ARG A 39 -0.56 -5.88 -9.50
C ARG A 39 -1.89 -5.35 -8.97
N ARG A 40 -2.54 -6.08 -8.05
CA ARG A 40 -3.77 -5.65 -7.38
C ARG A 40 -3.59 -4.40 -6.53
N TRP A 41 -2.42 -4.18 -5.93
CA TRP A 41 -2.14 -2.90 -5.25
C TRP A 41 -1.87 -1.76 -6.22
N THR A 42 -1.33 -2.01 -7.41
CA THR A 42 -0.90 -0.94 -8.33
C THR A 42 -1.89 -0.60 -9.45
N MET A 43 -2.95 -1.39 -9.63
CA MET A 43 -4.02 -1.10 -10.61
C MET A 43 -4.88 0.11 -10.20
N THR A 44 -5.52 0.74 -11.17
CA THR A 44 -6.57 1.73 -10.93
C THR A 44 -7.81 1.08 -10.31
N ASP A 45 -8.68 1.89 -9.71
CA ASP A 45 -9.94 1.40 -9.15
C ASP A 45 -10.85 0.80 -10.22
N ALA A 46 -10.85 1.36 -11.44
CA ALA A 46 -11.60 0.83 -12.57
C ALA A 46 -11.08 -0.55 -13.02
N GLU A 47 -9.76 -0.70 -13.14
CA GLU A 47 -9.13 -1.98 -13.44
C GLU A 47 -9.39 -3.02 -12.33
N TYR A 48 -9.34 -2.60 -11.07
CA TYR A 48 -9.67 -3.46 -9.94
C TYR A 48 -11.11 -3.95 -9.99
N MET A 49 -12.07 -3.08 -10.31
CA MET A 49 -13.48 -3.46 -10.42
C MET A 49 -13.78 -4.36 -11.62
N ALA A 50 -13.00 -4.26 -12.70
CA ALA A 50 -13.14 -5.07 -13.91
C ALA A 50 -12.53 -6.47 -13.77
N GLU A 51 -11.64 -6.69 -12.81
CA GLU A 51 -11.00 -7.98 -12.55
C GLU A 51 -11.99 -9.03 -12.00
N PRO A 52 -11.77 -10.33 -12.29
CA PRO A 52 -12.46 -11.39 -11.59
C PRO A 52 -12.13 -11.40 -10.09
N HIS A 53 -13.17 -11.33 -9.26
CA HIS A 53 -13.09 -11.54 -7.82
C HIS A 53 -13.88 -12.80 -7.46
N LEU A 54 -13.26 -13.68 -6.69
CA LEU A 54 -13.80 -14.99 -6.34
C LEU A 54 -13.93 -15.09 -4.82
N TYR A 55 -14.99 -15.75 -4.35
CA TYR A 55 -15.05 -16.17 -2.96
C TYR A 55 -14.03 -17.26 -2.67
N TRP A 56 -13.60 -17.31 -1.40
CA TRP A 56 -12.90 -18.47 -0.89
C TRP A 56 -13.82 -19.70 -1.02
N PRO A 57 -13.35 -20.84 -1.55
CA PRO A 57 -14.16 -22.04 -1.61
C PRO A 57 -14.54 -22.49 -0.18
N SER A 58 -15.83 -22.60 0.10
CA SER A 58 -16.33 -23.10 1.38
C SER A 58 -15.74 -24.49 1.69
N GLU A 59 -15.39 -24.77 2.95
CA GLU A 59 -15.04 -26.14 3.37
C GLU A 59 -16.26 -27.05 3.13
N GLY A 60 -16.20 -27.88 2.08
CA GLY A 60 -17.31 -28.72 1.61
C GLY A 60 -17.68 -28.51 0.14
N GLU A 61 -17.35 -27.35 -0.44
CA GLU A 61 -17.54 -27.02 -1.86
C GLU A 61 -16.29 -27.34 -2.70
N CYS A 62 -15.39 -28.21 -2.24
CA CYS A 62 -14.18 -28.62 -2.97
C CYS A 62 -14.46 -29.32 -4.32
N LYS A 63 -15.72 -29.39 -4.77
CA LYS A 63 -16.15 -29.87 -6.10
C LYS A 63 -16.91 -28.82 -6.92
N GLY A 64 -17.14 -27.62 -6.38
CA GLY A 64 -17.85 -26.52 -7.05
C GLY A 64 -16.89 -25.54 -7.73
N LYS A 65 -17.26 -25.03 -8.90
CA LYS A 65 -16.51 -23.96 -9.58
C LYS A 65 -16.42 -22.73 -8.66
N PRO A 66 -15.30 -21.98 -8.67
CA PRO A 66 -15.18 -20.74 -7.91
C PRO A 66 -16.36 -19.80 -8.19
N ARG A 67 -17.03 -19.34 -7.12
CA ARG A 67 -18.16 -18.42 -7.26
C ARG A 67 -17.64 -17.00 -7.43
N MET A 68 -18.09 -16.34 -8.50
CA MET A 68 -17.84 -14.92 -8.74
C MET A 68 -18.50 -14.06 -7.66
N MET A 69 -17.74 -13.08 -7.18
CA MET A 69 -18.22 -12.08 -6.23
C MET A 69 -19.13 -11.06 -6.94
N PRO A 70 -20.31 -10.73 -6.39
CA PRO A 70 -21.17 -9.69 -6.93
C PRO A 70 -20.49 -8.29 -6.89
N PRO A 71 -20.80 -7.38 -7.83
CA PRO A 71 -20.18 -6.06 -7.91
C PRO A 71 -20.25 -5.24 -6.61
N GLU A 72 -21.36 -5.33 -5.87
CA GLU A 72 -21.57 -4.61 -4.60
C GLU A 72 -20.61 -5.08 -3.49
N GLU A 73 -20.18 -6.34 -3.52
CA GLU A 73 -19.18 -6.85 -2.60
C GLU A 73 -17.76 -6.53 -3.05
N VAL A 74 -17.52 -6.54 -4.35
CA VAL A 74 -16.25 -6.04 -4.92
C VAL A 74 -16.03 -4.58 -4.54
N ALA A 75 -17.08 -3.74 -4.55
CA ALA A 75 -17.00 -2.35 -4.12
C ALA A 75 -16.60 -2.23 -2.63
N LYS A 76 -17.07 -3.12 -1.76
CA LYS A 76 -16.61 -3.16 -0.35
C LYS A 76 -15.14 -3.53 -0.25
N LYS A 77 -14.66 -4.45 -1.09
CA LYS A 77 -13.24 -4.81 -1.18
C LYS A 77 -12.39 -3.67 -1.72
N LEU A 78 -12.90 -2.91 -2.69
CA LEU A 78 -12.25 -1.71 -3.19
C LEU A 78 -12.04 -0.69 -2.07
N LYS A 79 -13.07 -0.42 -1.26
CA LYS A 79 -12.94 0.49 -0.10
C LYS A 79 -11.89 -0.02 0.90
N ALA A 80 -11.88 -1.31 1.20
CA ALA A 80 -10.86 -1.90 2.07
C ALA A 80 -9.44 -1.77 1.47
N ARG A 81 -9.31 -1.93 0.15
CA ARG A 81 -8.06 -1.73 -0.58
C ARG A 81 -7.58 -0.28 -0.48
N GLN A 82 -8.45 0.71 -0.65
CA GLN A 82 -8.08 2.13 -0.51
C GLN A 82 -7.50 2.41 0.89
N VAL A 83 -8.13 1.92 1.96
CA VAL A 83 -7.60 2.02 3.33
C VAL A 83 -6.24 1.30 3.45
N GLY A 84 -6.09 0.14 2.83
CA GLY A 84 -4.83 -0.59 2.77
C GLY A 84 -3.71 0.20 2.06
N LEU A 85 -4.04 0.86 0.95
CA LEU A 85 -3.12 1.71 0.18
C LEU A 85 -2.66 2.92 1.00
N GLU A 86 -3.58 3.62 1.65
CA GLU A 86 -3.24 4.73 2.56
C GLU A 86 -2.31 4.27 3.68
N LYS A 87 -2.57 3.08 4.24
CA LYS A 87 -1.72 2.50 5.28
C LYS A 87 -0.33 2.14 4.75
N LEU A 88 -0.26 1.46 3.60
CA LEU A 88 1.01 1.12 2.96
C LEU A 88 1.82 2.37 2.64
N TRP A 89 1.16 3.41 2.14
CA TRP A 89 1.79 4.69 1.83
C TRP A 89 2.37 5.39 3.05
N ARG A 90 1.58 5.48 4.12
CA ARG A 90 2.04 6.04 5.38
C ARG A 90 3.27 5.30 5.92
N TYR A 91 3.28 3.97 5.82
CA TYR A 91 4.40 3.15 6.25
C TYR A 91 5.60 3.26 5.30
N ALA A 92 5.39 3.46 4.00
CA ALA A 92 6.44 3.76 3.04
C ALA A 92 7.18 5.05 3.40
N ILE A 93 6.43 6.14 3.63
CA ILE A 93 6.97 7.43 4.08
C ILE A 93 7.73 7.27 5.39
N SER A 94 7.16 6.54 6.34
CA SER A 94 7.78 6.24 7.62
C SER A 94 9.11 5.49 7.49
N PHE A 95 9.15 4.50 6.59
CA PHE A 95 10.35 3.72 6.28
C PHE A 95 11.45 4.62 5.68
N TRP A 96 11.11 5.48 4.74
CA TRP A 96 12.06 6.41 4.12
C TRP A 96 12.57 7.49 5.08
N LEU A 97 11.71 8.03 5.94
CA LEU A 97 12.08 9.08 6.89
C LEU A 97 12.75 8.57 8.17
N GLY A 98 12.68 7.26 8.44
CA GLY A 98 13.10 6.69 9.72
C GLY A 98 12.29 7.21 10.92
N ARG A 99 11.04 7.63 10.71
CA ARG A 99 10.16 8.22 11.73
C ARG A 99 8.92 7.36 11.96
N PRO A 100 8.25 7.42 13.12
CA PRO A 100 7.03 6.66 13.37
C PRO A 100 5.91 6.95 12.35
N PRO A 101 5.11 5.95 11.90
CA PRO A 101 4.09 6.10 10.86
C PRO A 101 3.01 7.15 11.14
N TYR A 102 2.75 7.43 12.42
CA TYR A 102 1.76 8.40 12.87
C TYR A 102 2.37 9.66 13.48
N SER A 103 3.67 9.89 13.24
CA SER A 103 4.28 11.17 13.58
C SER A 103 3.68 12.31 12.74
N VAL A 104 3.77 13.55 13.25
CA VAL A 104 3.26 14.75 12.56
C VAL A 104 3.87 14.89 11.16
N HIS A 105 5.18 14.63 11.03
CA HIS A 105 5.88 14.69 9.74
C HIS A 105 5.34 13.69 8.73
N VAL A 106 5.26 12.40 9.11
CA VAL A 106 4.73 11.36 8.22
C VAL A 106 3.28 11.64 7.84
N THR A 107 2.47 12.11 8.78
CA THR A 107 1.06 12.46 8.52
C THR A 107 0.94 13.59 7.51
N ARG A 108 1.75 14.65 7.66
CA ARG A 108 1.78 15.76 6.72
C ARG A 108 2.15 15.30 5.30
N TYR A 109 3.24 14.54 5.16
CA TYR A 109 3.66 14.01 3.85
C TYR A 109 2.63 13.07 3.24
N ALA A 110 2.00 12.23 4.04
CA ALA A 110 0.97 11.31 3.57
C ALA A 110 -0.30 12.02 3.07
N SER A 111 -0.54 13.25 3.52
CA SER A 111 -1.68 14.09 3.09
C SER A 111 -1.35 15.00 1.90
N GLU A 112 -0.07 15.34 1.69
CA GLU A 112 0.36 16.23 0.60
C GLU A 112 0.56 15.48 -0.73
N ILE A 113 0.77 14.16 -0.70
CA ILE A 113 1.10 13.34 -1.86
C ILE A 113 0.18 12.11 -1.92
N GLU A 114 -0.54 11.95 -3.03
CA GLU A 114 -1.41 10.78 -3.23
C GLU A 114 -0.61 9.51 -3.57
N PRO A 115 -0.88 8.36 -2.91
CA PRO A 115 -0.10 7.12 -3.02
C PRO A 115 0.03 6.54 -4.44
N TRP A 116 -1.02 6.71 -5.24
CA TRP A 116 -1.23 5.96 -6.49
C TRP A 116 -0.80 6.74 -7.73
N THR A 117 -0.61 8.05 -7.63
CA THR A 117 -0.13 8.90 -8.73
C THR A 117 1.30 9.38 -8.57
N ALA A 118 1.85 9.33 -7.35
CA ALA A 118 3.18 9.85 -7.06
C ALA A 118 4.28 9.16 -7.88
N THR A 119 4.98 9.98 -8.65
CA THR A 119 6.20 9.60 -9.35
C THR A 119 7.39 9.58 -8.40
N GLU A 120 8.43 8.81 -8.75
CA GLU A 120 9.69 8.79 -7.98
C GLU A 120 10.32 10.18 -7.83
N GLN A 121 10.13 11.07 -8.81
CA GLN A 121 10.64 12.45 -8.77
C GLN A 121 9.87 13.33 -7.78
N GLU A 122 8.54 13.24 -7.72
CA GLU A 122 7.72 13.99 -6.75
C GLU A 122 8.05 13.56 -5.31
N ILE A 123 8.26 12.26 -5.14
CA ILE A 123 8.72 11.64 -3.90
C ILE A 123 10.11 12.14 -3.54
N ALA A 124 11.07 12.07 -4.45
CA ALA A 124 12.43 12.53 -4.22
C ALA A 124 12.46 14.03 -3.86
N LYS A 125 11.68 14.86 -4.55
CA LYS A 125 11.58 16.30 -4.28
C LYS A 125 10.99 16.57 -2.89
N ALA A 126 9.91 15.89 -2.53
CA ALA A 126 9.28 16.04 -1.23
C ALA A 126 10.18 15.57 -0.08
N PHE A 127 10.91 14.46 -0.28
CA PHE A 127 11.84 13.94 0.71
C PHE A 127 13.11 14.78 0.83
N HIS A 128 13.66 15.28 -0.27
CA HIS A 128 14.82 16.18 -0.24
C HIS A 128 14.48 17.50 0.47
N ALA A 129 13.33 18.10 0.14
CA ALA A 129 12.81 19.27 0.83
C ALA A 129 12.52 18.97 2.31
N GLY A 130 12.07 17.76 2.63
CA GLY A 130 11.85 17.31 4.01
C GLY A 130 13.12 17.12 4.82
N THR A 131 14.17 16.56 4.21
CA THR A 131 15.48 16.46 4.85
C THR A 131 16.10 17.83 5.10
N GLU A 132 15.99 18.78 4.15
CA GLU A 132 16.46 20.16 4.34
C GLU A 132 15.68 20.89 5.44
N PHE A 133 14.35 20.74 5.47
CA PHE A 133 13.52 21.32 6.53
C PHE A 133 13.88 20.77 7.92
N LEU A 134 14.11 19.45 8.03
CA LEU A 134 14.51 18.82 9.30
C LEU A 134 15.90 19.27 9.76
N ILE A 135 16.88 19.38 8.83
CA ILE A 135 18.23 19.86 9.12
C ILE A 135 18.21 21.31 9.62
N ASN A 136 17.40 22.17 8.99
CA ASN A 136 17.32 23.58 9.38
C ASN A 136 16.63 23.74 10.74
N ARG A 137 15.63 22.92 11.06
CA ARG A 137 14.94 22.99 12.35
C ARG A 137 15.77 22.48 13.53
N THR A 138 16.62 21.47 13.33
CA THR A 138 17.59 21.01 14.35
C THR A 138 18.73 21.99 14.63
N LYS A 139 18.86 23.06 13.84
CA LYS A 139 19.84 24.13 14.10
C LYS A 139 19.23 25.32 14.86
N GLU A 140 17.91 25.30 15.06
CA GLU A 140 17.15 26.35 15.76
C GLU A 140 16.76 25.94 17.19
N ASP A 141 17.05 24.70 17.59
CA ASP A 141 16.96 24.17 18.96
C ASP A 141 18.36 23.98 19.57
#